data_AF-A0A6H1Z9G3-F1
#
_entry.id   AF-A0A6H1Z9G3-F1
#
_cell.length_a   1.000
_cell.length_b   1.000
_cell.length_c   1.000
_cell.angle_alpha   90.00
_cell.angle_beta   90.00
_cell.angle_gamma   90.00
#
_symmetry.space_group_name_H-M   'P 1'
#
loop_
_entity.id
_entity.type
_entity.pdbx_description
1 polymer ?
#
loop_
_entity_poly.entity_id
_entity_poly.type
_entity_poly.pdbx_seq_one_letter_code
_entity_poly.pdbx_strand_id
1 'polypeptide(L)'
;MLASFRKFIGVPFVDGGRDFKGADCLGIVMLVFREFGIELPDYKIGCFDTNQIDEKVNTERLSKSWKRLKEPEAPCIVVMRIDPDVPELCNHLGVYIGDNEFIHTLNNTKSIRTRLDHLYFSRKIEGFYSYVG
;
A
#
# COMPACT_ATOMS: atom_id res chain seq x y z
N MET A 1 5.91 15.93 -10.49
CA MET A 1 5.59 14.56 -10.02
C MET A 1 4.64 14.57 -8.81
N LEU A 2 4.93 15.28 -7.72
CA LEU A 2 4.06 15.39 -6.52
C LEU A 2 2.63 15.93 -6.76
N ALA A 3 2.41 16.78 -7.76
CA ALA A 3 1.08 17.34 -8.04
C ALA A 3 0.03 16.27 -8.39
N SER A 4 0.45 15.16 -9.02
CA SER A 4 -0.45 14.07 -9.40
C SER A 4 -0.99 13.30 -8.18
N PHE A 5 -0.21 13.24 -7.10
CA PHE A 5 -0.55 12.41 -5.94
C PHE A 5 -1.47 13.09 -4.92
N ARG A 6 -1.63 14.41 -4.98
CA ARG A 6 -2.42 15.19 -4.01
C ARG A 6 -3.89 14.74 -3.94
N LYS A 7 -4.46 14.30 -5.06
CA LYS A 7 -5.86 13.84 -5.13
C LYS A 7 -6.12 12.56 -4.33
N PHE A 8 -5.07 11.78 -4.03
CA PHE A 8 -5.18 10.56 -3.23
C PHE A 8 -5.03 10.83 -1.74
N ILE A 9 -4.85 12.08 -1.31
CA ILE A 9 -4.81 12.47 0.09
C ILE A 9 -6.22 12.91 0.51
N GLY A 10 -6.70 12.41 1.65
CA GLY A 10 -8.02 12.74 2.18
C GLY A 10 -9.17 11.84 1.70
N VAL A 11 -8.87 10.78 0.94
CA VAL A 11 -9.87 9.77 0.54
C VAL A 11 -10.38 9.06 1.81
N PRO A 12 -11.69 8.97 2.03
CA PRO A 12 -12.26 8.29 3.19
C PRO A 12 -11.85 6.82 3.26
N PHE A 13 -11.58 6.30 4.46
CA PHE A 13 -11.42 4.86 4.64
C PHE A 13 -12.76 4.14 4.48
N VAL A 14 -12.80 3.16 3.57
CA VAL A 14 -13.91 2.20 3.43
C VAL A 14 -13.29 0.84 3.17
N ASP A 15 -13.59 -0.13 4.04
CA ASP A 15 -13.12 -1.51 3.88
C ASP A 15 -13.66 -2.12 2.59
N GLY A 16 -12.79 -2.73 1.77
CA GLY A 16 -13.13 -3.20 0.42
C GLY A 16 -13.35 -2.08 -0.60
N GLY A 17 -13.16 -0.81 -0.22
CA GLY A 17 -13.31 0.35 -1.11
C GLY A 17 -12.20 0.42 -2.15
N ARG A 18 -12.54 0.82 -3.38
CA ARG A 18 -11.62 0.88 -4.55
C ARG A 18 -11.76 2.18 -5.36
N ASP A 19 -12.38 3.21 -4.77
CA ASP A 19 -12.64 4.48 -5.45
C ASP A 19 -12.39 5.71 -4.54
N PHE A 20 -12.55 6.92 -5.09
CA PHE A 20 -12.35 8.16 -4.34
C PHE A 20 -13.47 8.47 -3.32
N LYS A 21 -14.61 7.75 -3.35
CA LYS A 21 -15.65 7.86 -2.32
C LYS A 21 -15.25 7.07 -1.07
N GLY A 22 -14.46 6.02 -1.24
CA GLY A 22 -13.87 5.27 -0.15
C GLY A 22 -12.87 4.22 -0.60
N ALA A 23 -11.75 4.13 0.10
CA ALA A 23 -10.69 3.16 -0.18
C ALA A 23 -10.03 2.64 1.09
N ASP A 24 -9.68 1.36 1.09
CA ASP A 24 -8.81 0.75 2.10
C ASP A 24 -7.33 0.82 1.65
N CYS A 25 -6.45 0.11 2.36
CA CYS A 25 -5.02 0.08 2.06
C CYS A 25 -4.74 -0.39 0.62
N LEU A 26 -5.40 -1.45 0.15
CA LEU A 26 -5.28 -1.94 -1.22
C LEU A 26 -5.95 -1.00 -2.22
N GLY A 27 -7.11 -0.45 -1.87
CA GLY A 27 -7.84 0.51 -2.69
C GLY A 27 -7.02 1.76 -3.02
N ILE A 28 -6.31 2.32 -2.04
CA ILE A 28 -5.40 3.46 -2.26
C ILE A 28 -4.26 3.08 -3.20
N VAL A 29 -3.66 1.90 -3.01
CA VAL A 29 -2.62 1.40 -3.90
C VAL A 29 -3.15 1.27 -5.33
N MET A 30 -4.31 0.62 -5.51
CA MET A 30 -4.93 0.45 -6.84
C MET A 30 -5.27 1.78 -7.50
N LEU A 31 -5.81 2.74 -6.74
CA LEU A 31 -6.11 4.08 -7.24
C LEU A 31 -4.87 4.81 -7.75
N VAL A 32 -3.77 4.72 -7.01
CA VAL A 32 -2.51 5.33 -7.42
C VAL A 32 -1.95 4.62 -8.65
N PHE A 33 -1.87 3.30 -8.67
CA PHE A 33 -1.34 2.56 -9.83
C PHE A 33 -2.15 2.79 -11.11
N ARG A 34 -3.48 2.89 -10.99
CA ARG A 34 -4.37 3.21 -12.13
C ARG A 34 -4.04 4.56 -12.76
N GLU A 35 -3.59 5.55 -11.99
CA GLU A 35 -3.15 6.84 -12.53
C GLU A 35 -1.94 6.75 -13.44
N PHE A 36 -1.09 5.74 -13.21
CA PHE A 36 0.09 5.45 -14.02
C PHE A 36 -0.22 4.43 -15.13
N GLY A 37 -1.49 4.13 -15.37
CA GLY A 37 -1.93 3.17 -16.40
C GLY A 37 -1.65 1.70 -16.02
N ILE A 38 -1.38 1.41 -14.75
CA ILE A 38 -1.12 0.05 -14.27
C ILE A 38 -2.38 -0.48 -13.58
N GLU A 39 -2.98 -1.52 -14.15
CA GLU A 39 -4.10 -2.22 -13.54
C GLU A 39 -3.61 -3.35 -12.64
N LEU A 40 -3.75 -3.15 -11.33
CA LEU A 40 -3.49 -4.20 -10.35
C LEU A 40 -4.71 -5.11 -10.19
N PRO A 41 -4.51 -6.41 -9.95
CA PRO A 41 -5.60 -7.32 -9.62
C PRO A 41 -6.29 -6.91 -8.30
N ASP A 42 -7.62 -6.86 -8.30
CA ASP A 42 -8.39 -6.76 -7.06
C ASP A 42 -8.42 -8.13 -6.39
N TYR A 43 -7.61 -8.30 -5.35
CA TYR A 43 -7.55 -9.54 -4.60
C TYR A 43 -8.82 -9.78 -3.76
N LYS A 44 -9.73 -8.80 -3.66
CA LYS A 44 -10.99 -8.88 -2.89
C LYS A 44 -10.79 -9.24 -1.41
N ILE A 45 -9.64 -8.86 -0.86
CA ILE A 45 -9.30 -9.04 0.54
C ILE A 45 -9.66 -7.74 1.28
N GLY A 46 -10.33 -7.89 2.43
CA GLY A 46 -10.64 -6.77 3.33
C GLY A 46 -9.43 -6.41 4.21
N CYS A 47 -9.35 -5.16 4.62
CA CYS A 47 -8.24 -4.60 5.40
C CYS A 47 -8.03 -5.28 6.76
N PHE A 48 -9.07 -5.90 7.32
CA PHE A 48 -9.01 -6.56 8.63
C PHE A 48 -8.59 -8.03 8.55
N ASP A 49 -8.53 -8.62 7.36
CA ASP A 49 -8.14 -10.02 7.20
C ASP A 49 -6.63 -10.15 7.06
N THR A 50 -5.94 -9.93 8.18
CA THR A 50 -4.48 -9.89 8.26
C THR A 50 -3.82 -11.18 7.77
N ASN A 51 -4.47 -12.34 7.99
CA ASN A 51 -4.00 -13.63 7.49
C ASN A 51 -4.09 -13.73 5.97
N GLN A 52 -5.24 -13.37 5.38
CA GLN A 52 -5.38 -13.39 3.92
C GLN A 52 -4.45 -12.39 3.24
N ILE A 53 -4.25 -11.21 3.84
CA ILE A 53 -3.28 -10.22 3.33
C ILE A 53 -1.87 -10.82 3.33
N ASP A 54 -1.43 -11.42 4.44
CA ASP A 54 -0.08 -12.00 4.54
C ASP A 54 0.12 -13.17 3.58
N GLU A 55 -0.83 -14.11 3.52
CA GLU A 55 -0.79 -15.23 2.58
C GLU A 55 -0.71 -14.73 1.14
N LYS A 56 -1.49 -13.70 0.80
CA LYS A 56 -1.50 -13.15 -0.54
C LYS A 56 -0.20 -12.43 -0.87
N VAL A 57 0.32 -11.61 0.03
CA VAL A 57 1.64 -10.97 -0.12
C VAL A 57 2.74 -12.02 -0.31
N ASN A 58 2.70 -13.11 0.47
CA ASN A 58 3.67 -14.20 0.38
C ASN A 58 3.55 -15.01 -0.92
N THR A 59 2.35 -15.14 -1.48
CA THR A 59 2.11 -15.80 -2.77
C THR A 59 2.57 -14.90 -3.92
N GLU A 60 2.17 -13.63 -3.90
CA GLU A 60 2.45 -12.66 -4.95
C GLU A 60 3.94 -12.29 -5.01
N ARG A 61 4.65 -12.23 -3.89
CA ARG A 61 6.11 -12.00 -3.89
C ARG A 61 6.91 -13.16 -4.53
N LEU A 62 6.34 -14.37 -4.54
CA LEU A 62 6.92 -15.54 -5.21
C LEU A 62 6.50 -15.63 -6.68
N SER A 63 5.47 -14.87 -7.07
CA SER A 63 5.05 -14.74 -8.45
C SER A 63 6.08 -13.96 -9.28
N LYS A 64 6.00 -14.09 -10.60
CA LYS A 64 6.82 -13.29 -11.53
C LYS A 64 6.28 -11.86 -11.73
N SER A 65 5.07 -11.57 -11.22
CA SER A 65 4.39 -10.28 -11.41
C SER A 65 4.90 -9.19 -10.47
N TRP A 66 5.68 -9.54 -9.45
CA TRP A 66 6.23 -8.59 -8.49
C TRP A 66 7.74 -8.71 -8.38
N LYS A 67 8.42 -7.57 -8.39
CA LYS A 67 9.86 -7.47 -8.18
C LYS A 67 10.16 -6.69 -6.92
N ARG A 68 10.86 -7.33 -5.97
CA ARG A 68 11.37 -6.64 -4.78
C ARG A 68 12.46 -5.63 -5.18
N LEU A 69 12.34 -4.41 -4.69
CA LEU A 69 13.28 -3.33 -4.96
C LEU A 69 14.30 -3.22 -3.81
N LYS A 70 15.55 -2.86 -4.15
CA LYS A 70 16.58 -2.51 -3.15
C LYS A 70 16.36 -1.12 -2.57
N GLU A 71 15.87 -0.21 -3.41
CA GLU A 71 15.57 1.17 -3.09
C GLU A 71 14.17 1.51 -3.62
N PRO A 72 13.39 2.36 -2.93
CA PRO A 72 12.02 2.66 -3.34
C PRO A 72 11.99 3.54 -4.60
N GLU A 73 11.20 3.13 -5.60
CA GLU A 73 11.00 3.84 -6.86
C GLU A 73 9.51 4.13 -7.06
N ALA A 74 9.15 5.37 -7.44
CA ALA A 74 7.74 5.76 -7.52
C ALA A 74 7.14 5.42 -8.90
N PRO A 75 5.92 4.82 -8.98
CA PRO A 75 5.14 4.24 -7.88
C PRO A 75 5.59 2.80 -7.56
N CYS A 76 5.81 2.50 -6.28
CA CYS A 76 5.97 1.12 -5.80
C CYS A 76 5.12 0.85 -4.56
N ILE A 77 4.79 -0.41 -4.32
CA ILE A 77 4.09 -0.82 -3.09
C ILE A 77 5.08 -0.82 -1.93
N VAL A 78 4.63 -0.28 -0.80
CA VAL A 78 5.28 -0.38 0.51
C VAL A 78 4.51 -1.41 1.32
N VAL A 79 5.14 -2.54 1.62
CA VAL A 79 4.54 -3.60 2.46
C VAL A 79 4.96 -3.38 3.91
N MET A 80 4.00 -3.41 4.83
CA MET A 80 4.20 -3.07 6.24
C MET A 80 3.53 -4.07 7.19
N ARG A 81 4.07 -4.11 8.42
CA ARG A 81 3.64 -4.95 9.55
C ARG A 81 3.18 -4.05 10.71
N ILE A 82 2.03 -3.39 10.55
CA ILE A 82 1.60 -2.34 11.50
C ILE A 82 0.80 -2.90 12.68
N ASP A 83 0.12 -4.01 12.48
CA ASP A 83 -0.66 -4.66 13.54
C ASP A 83 0.26 -5.14 14.68
N PRO A 84 0.06 -4.67 15.92
CA PRO A 84 0.85 -5.10 17.08
C PRO A 84 0.47 -6.50 17.60
N ASP A 85 -0.74 -6.99 17.30
CA ASP A 85 -1.23 -8.30 17.75
C ASP A 85 -0.63 -9.43 16.89
N VAL A 86 -0.28 -9.13 15.64
CA VAL A 86 0.37 -10.05 14.68
C VAL A 86 1.60 -9.40 14.01
N PRO A 87 2.67 -9.13 14.77
CA PRO A 87 3.83 -8.37 14.27
C PRO A 87 4.65 -9.12 13.21
N GLU A 88 4.53 -10.45 13.11
CA GLU A 88 5.15 -11.25 12.06
C GLU A 88 4.39 -11.26 10.72
N LEU A 89 3.17 -10.73 10.65
CA LEU A 89 2.37 -10.78 9.43
C LEU A 89 2.44 -9.47 8.65
N CYS A 90 2.58 -9.56 7.34
CA CYS A 90 2.38 -8.44 6.41
C CYS A 90 0.88 -8.15 6.33
N ASN A 91 0.43 -7.09 7.03
CA ASN A 91 -0.99 -6.78 7.20
C ASN A 91 -1.40 -5.43 6.60
N HIS A 92 -0.45 -4.65 6.08
CA HIS A 92 -0.75 -3.31 5.61
C HIS A 92 0.06 -2.91 4.38
N LEU A 93 -0.60 -2.14 3.50
CA LEU A 93 -0.07 -1.71 2.23
C LEU A 93 -0.10 -0.19 2.12
N GLY A 94 0.92 0.36 1.47
CA GLY A 94 1.00 1.75 1.06
C GLY A 94 1.61 1.87 -0.32
N VAL A 95 1.64 3.09 -0.86
CA VAL A 95 2.27 3.37 -2.16
C VAL A 95 3.30 4.47 -2.00
N TYR A 96 4.53 4.17 -2.38
CA TYR A 96 5.61 5.15 -2.41
C TYR A 96 5.40 6.11 -3.57
N ILE A 97 5.54 7.40 -3.30
CA ILE A 97 5.25 8.47 -4.27
C ILE A 97 6.47 9.33 -4.61
N GLY A 98 7.64 8.95 -4.10
CA GLY A 98 8.89 9.72 -4.25
C GLY A 98 9.19 10.56 -3.02
N ASP A 99 10.33 11.26 -3.04
CA ASP A 99 10.74 12.24 -2.03
C ASP A 99 10.71 11.74 -0.57
N ASN A 100 10.98 10.44 -0.37
CA ASN A 100 10.90 9.77 0.93
C ASN A 100 9.49 9.74 1.54
N GLU A 101 8.45 9.88 0.71
CA GLU A 101 7.04 9.90 1.10
C GLU A 101 6.25 8.74 0.48
N PHE A 102 5.27 8.25 1.24
CA PHE A 102 4.29 7.26 0.78
C PHE A 102 2.88 7.66 1.22
N ILE A 103 1.88 7.21 0.46
CA ILE A 103 0.46 7.37 0.79
C ILE A 103 -0.08 6.05 1.30
N HIS A 104 -0.82 6.11 2.39
CA HIS A 104 -1.55 4.97 2.93
C HIS A 104 -2.81 5.46 3.64
N THR A 105 -3.67 4.54 4.06
CA THR A 105 -4.86 4.83 4.86
C THR A 105 -4.93 3.87 6.04
N LEU A 106 -5.57 4.25 7.13
CA LEU A 106 -5.79 3.40 8.30
C LEU A 106 -7.28 3.38 8.65
N ASN A 107 -7.71 2.35 9.39
CA ASN A 107 -9.10 2.25 9.84
C ASN A 107 -9.56 3.54 10.56
N ASN A 108 -10.79 3.98 10.29
CA ASN A 108 -11.38 5.22 10.81
C ASN A 108 -10.58 6.50 10.51
N THR A 109 -9.72 6.47 9.49
CA THR A 109 -8.98 7.67 9.05
C THR A 109 -9.29 8.00 7.60
N LYS A 110 -8.54 8.94 7.04
CA LYS A 110 -8.49 9.21 5.60
C LYS A 110 -7.12 8.82 5.10
N SER A 111 -6.96 8.69 3.80
CA SER A 111 -5.64 8.53 3.23
C SER A 111 -4.74 9.72 3.58
N ILE A 112 -3.57 9.40 4.11
CA ILE A 112 -2.58 10.37 4.56
C ILE A 112 -1.26 10.10 3.85
N ARG A 113 -0.45 11.15 3.82
CA ARG A 113 0.92 11.07 3.37
C ARG A 113 1.84 11.01 4.57
N THR A 114 2.77 10.06 4.53
CA THR A 114 3.70 9.77 5.62
C THR A 114 5.10 9.64 5.05
N ARG A 115 6.12 10.00 5.84
CA ARG A 115 7.52 9.81 5.45
C ARG A 115 8.01 8.40 5.79
N LEU A 116 8.88 7.83 4.95
CA LEU A 116 9.47 6.50 5.21
C LEU A 116 10.35 6.50 6.47
N ASP A 117 10.95 7.63 6.82
CA ASP A 117 11.77 7.80 8.03
C ASP A 117 10.96 8.07 9.31
N HIS A 118 9.62 8.08 9.22
CA HIS A 118 8.76 8.26 10.39
C HIS A 118 9.03 7.16 11.42
N LEU A 119 9.33 7.54 12.67
CA LEU A 119 9.80 6.64 13.73
C LEU A 119 8.93 5.38 13.93
N TYR A 120 7.62 5.52 13.74
CA TYR A 120 6.68 4.40 13.84
C TYR A 120 6.74 3.47 12.62
N PHE A 121 6.77 4.01 11.40
CA PHE A 121 6.65 3.20 10.18
C PHE A 121 7.99 2.64 9.71
N SER A 122 9.08 3.36 9.90
CA SER A 122 10.42 2.95 9.45
C SER A 122 10.83 1.57 9.98
N ARG A 123 10.37 1.20 11.18
CA ARG A 123 10.63 -0.10 11.81
C ARG A 123 9.63 -1.20 11.41
N LYS A 124 8.56 -0.84 10.71
CA LYS A 124 7.44 -1.73 10.34
C LYS A 124 7.39 -2.02 8.84
N ILE A 125 8.17 -1.30 8.03
CA ILE A 125 8.31 -1.58 6.60
C ILE A 125 9.06 -2.90 6.44
N GLU A 126 8.43 -3.86 5.75
CA GLU A 126 9.08 -5.10 5.33
C GLU A 126 9.92 -4.86 4.08
N GLY A 127 9.36 -4.17 3.09
CA GLY A 127 10.04 -3.94 1.82
C GLY A 127 9.21 -3.17 0.80
N PHE A 128 9.83 -3.00 -0.36
CA PHE A 128 9.29 -2.27 -1.51
C PHE A 128 9.17 -3.20 -2.71
N TYR A 129 8.05 -3.10 -3.44
CA TYR A 129 7.75 -3.99 -4.55
C TYR A 129 7.22 -3.21 -5.75
N SER A 130 7.80 -3.44 -6.93
CA SER A 130 7.27 -2.95 -8.20
C SER A 130 6.45 -4.03 -8.86
N TYR A 131 5.32 -3.62 -9.45
CA TYR A 131 4.57 -4.48 -10.35
C TYR A 131 5.29 -4.57 -11.70
N VAL A 132 5.39 -5.76 -12.28
CA VAL A 132 6.05 -6.01 -13.57
C VAL A 132 5.15 -6.69 -14.61
N GLY A 133 3.91 -7.06 -14.25
CA GLY A 133 2.97 -7.75 -15.13
C GLY A 133 3.13 -9.27 -15.07
#